data_AF-A0A9P1F184-F1
#
_entry.id   AF-A0A9P1F184-F1
#
_cell.length_a   1.000
_cell.length_b   1.000
_cell.length_c   1.000
_cell.angle_alpha   90.00
_cell.angle_beta   90.00
_cell.angle_gamma   90.00
#
_symmetry.space_group_name_H-M   'P 1'
#
loop_
_entity.id
_entity.type
_entity.pdbx_description
1 polymer ?
#
loop_
_entity_poly.entity_id
_entity_poly.type
_entity_poly.pdbx_seq_one_letter_code
_entity_poly.pdbx_strand_id
1 'polypeptide(L)'
;MSTSSDYEPLQKLDPLTPSTYLKTYCCCCMFDQKSEDPAQFDENSIRYRAFFGSMHIRNVLVILTVIKTILVFAFLLLQVMDTESLLGAFSATFVFLTVCITNVLLVAGVRLKRYIFLIPYFTVCVLFIFVLILHLFVDFLDTANSKDTVEILPILHNVVLLFMICFEIYMLSVVWRAFVYICDFNMQRQIEKIEKKKSMVRSSFDIEYDLVRNEIIRAEVKTNE
;
A
#
# COMPACT_ATOMS: atom_id res chain seq x y z
N MET A 1 -15.52 13.78 49.62
CA MET A 1 -16.40 14.62 48.77
C MET A 1 -15.54 15.14 47.63
N SER A 2 -15.54 14.56 46.42
CA SER A 2 -16.48 14.83 45.29
C SER A 2 -16.56 16.34 44.97
N THR A 3 -16.32 16.88 43.76
CA THR A 3 -16.49 16.40 42.37
C THR A 3 -16.04 17.47 41.34
N SER A 4 -15.57 17.02 40.16
CA SER A 4 -15.83 17.49 38.76
C SER A 4 -15.41 18.86 38.17
N SER A 5 -14.94 18.79 36.90
CA SER A 5 -15.14 19.70 35.74
C SER A 5 -14.47 21.10 35.74
N ASP A 6 -13.92 21.68 34.67
CA ASP A 6 -13.95 21.39 33.22
C ASP A 6 -13.15 22.48 32.43
N TYR A 7 -12.83 22.18 31.15
CA TYR A 7 -12.56 23.04 29.96
C TYR A 7 -11.19 23.66 29.63
N GLU A 8 -10.70 23.23 28.45
CA GLU A 8 -9.68 23.80 27.54
C GLU A 8 -10.01 25.22 27.05
N PRO A 9 -9.03 25.98 26.51
CA PRO A 9 -9.30 26.99 25.51
C PRO A 9 -8.81 26.59 24.10
N LEU A 10 -9.79 26.61 23.20
CA LEU A 10 -9.76 26.61 21.73
C LEU A 10 -8.41 26.88 21.05
N GLN A 11 -7.98 25.89 20.26
CA GLN A 11 -7.09 26.09 19.12
C GLN A 11 -7.75 26.99 18.08
N LYS A 12 -7.06 28.09 17.75
CA LYS A 12 -7.42 29.02 16.68
C LYS A 12 -7.28 28.31 15.33
N LEU A 13 -8.41 27.95 14.71
CA LEU A 13 -8.46 27.34 13.39
C LEU A 13 -8.38 28.47 12.34
N ASP A 14 -7.22 28.61 11.69
CA ASP A 14 -7.10 29.52 10.54
C ASP A 14 -8.00 29.05 9.39
N PRO A 15 -8.65 29.97 8.65
CA PRO A 15 -9.53 29.61 7.55
C PRO A 15 -8.69 29.07 6.38
N LEU A 16 -8.74 27.75 6.16
CA LEU A 16 -8.06 27.07 5.06
C LEU A 16 -8.60 27.55 3.70
N THR A 17 -7.76 28.22 2.92
CA THR A 17 -8.01 28.51 1.51
C THR A 17 -7.93 27.25 0.64
N PRO A 18 -8.75 27.14 -0.43
CA PRO A 18 -8.82 25.95 -1.29
C PRO A 18 -7.52 25.64 -2.05
N SER A 19 -6.62 26.60 -2.24
CA SER A 19 -5.29 26.35 -2.85
C SER A 19 -4.37 25.54 -1.93
N THR A 20 -4.52 25.68 -0.61
CA THR A 20 -3.77 24.91 0.39
C THR A 20 -4.23 23.46 0.43
N TYR A 21 -5.55 23.22 0.24
CA TYR A 21 -6.10 21.88 0.03
C TYR A 21 -5.48 21.20 -1.20
N LEU A 22 -5.36 21.87 -2.34
CA LEU A 22 -4.81 21.21 -3.52
C LEU A 22 -3.33 20.81 -3.34
N LYS A 23 -2.54 21.66 -2.67
CA LYS A 23 -1.10 21.46 -2.48
C LYS A 23 -0.79 20.39 -1.44
N THR A 24 -1.58 20.32 -0.36
CA THR A 24 -1.45 19.27 0.66
C THR A 24 -1.93 17.92 0.12
N TYR A 25 -3.01 17.84 -0.65
CA TYR A 25 -3.54 16.55 -1.10
C TYR A 25 -2.78 15.94 -2.29
N CYS A 26 -2.12 16.75 -3.11
CA CYS A 26 -1.26 16.25 -4.19
C CYS A 26 0.10 15.74 -3.66
N CYS A 27 0.64 16.37 -2.60
CA CYS A 27 1.97 16.04 -2.05
C CYS A 27 1.97 15.21 -0.74
N CYS A 28 0.86 15.13 0.03
CA CYS A 28 0.70 14.17 1.13
C CYS A 28 0.68 12.71 0.65
N CYS A 29 0.74 12.48 -0.66
CA CYS A 29 0.82 11.15 -1.25
C CYS A 29 2.16 10.44 -1.03
N MET A 30 3.23 11.16 -0.70
CA MET A 30 4.56 10.56 -0.48
C MET A 30 5.08 10.71 0.95
N PHE A 31 4.70 11.77 1.68
CA PHE A 31 5.16 12.00 3.05
C PHE A 31 4.01 12.62 3.84
N ASP A 32 3.42 11.85 4.75
CA ASP A 32 2.56 12.44 5.78
C ASP A 32 3.39 12.59 7.07
N GLN A 33 3.79 13.84 7.33
CA GLN A 33 4.54 14.26 8.50
C GLN A 33 3.55 14.89 9.49
N LYS A 34 2.74 14.05 10.14
CA LYS A 34 2.05 14.44 11.37
C LYS A 34 2.09 13.30 12.38
N SER A 35 2.55 13.64 13.57
CA SER A 35 2.72 12.79 14.74
C SER A 35 1.41 12.10 15.15
N GLU A 36 1.08 10.98 14.52
CA GLU A 36 0.21 9.97 15.12
C GLU A 36 1.09 9.11 16.04
N ASP A 37 0.60 8.82 17.23
CA ASP A 37 1.33 8.02 18.21
C ASP A 37 1.62 6.64 17.59
N PRO A 38 2.90 6.24 17.39
CA PRO A 38 3.24 5.01 16.67
C PRO A 38 2.73 3.73 17.36
N ALA A 39 2.19 3.85 18.56
CA ALA A 39 1.61 2.77 19.34
C ALA A 39 0.18 2.39 18.93
N GLN A 40 -0.56 3.27 18.24
CA GLN A 40 -1.98 3.04 17.94
C GLN A 40 -2.24 3.04 16.42
N PHE A 41 -2.47 1.87 15.84
CA PHE A 41 -2.88 1.77 14.44
C PHE A 41 -4.41 1.86 14.33
N ASP A 42 -4.85 2.80 13.50
CA ASP A 42 -6.24 3.01 13.11
C ASP A 42 -6.47 2.54 11.67
N GLU A 43 -7.23 1.45 11.50
CA GLU A 43 -7.55 0.86 10.20
C GLU A 43 -8.30 1.85 9.29
N ASN A 44 -8.99 2.84 9.85
CA ASN A 44 -9.77 3.83 9.09
C ASN A 44 -9.04 5.16 8.84
N SER A 45 -7.77 5.25 9.25
CA SER A 45 -6.96 6.46 9.08
C SER A 45 -6.98 6.92 7.62
N ILE A 46 -7.04 8.25 7.45
CA ILE A 46 -7.09 8.91 6.14
C ILE A 46 -5.87 8.53 5.29
N ARG A 47 -4.74 8.20 5.94
CA ARG A 47 -3.48 7.74 5.32
C ARG A 47 -3.65 6.47 4.48
N TYR A 48 -4.58 5.60 4.87
CA TYR A 48 -4.86 4.34 4.18
C TYR A 48 -6.02 4.45 3.20
N ARG A 49 -6.49 5.67 2.91
CA ARG A 49 -7.50 5.93 1.88
C ARG A 49 -6.82 6.35 0.57
N ALA A 50 -7.28 5.76 -0.53
CA ALA A 50 -6.91 6.11 -1.90
C ALA A 50 -8.10 6.80 -2.60
N PHE A 51 -7.91 7.26 -3.85
CA PHE A 51 -8.87 8.13 -4.57
C PHE A 51 -9.23 9.39 -3.76
N PHE A 52 -8.26 10.31 -3.59
CA PHE A 52 -8.47 11.57 -2.85
C PHE A 52 -8.98 11.39 -1.41
N GLY A 53 -8.63 10.28 -0.77
CA GLY A 53 -9.05 9.99 0.60
C GLY A 53 -10.48 9.45 0.73
N SER A 54 -11.15 9.09 -0.37
CA SER A 54 -12.55 8.64 -0.33
C SER A 54 -12.71 7.16 0.00
N MET A 55 -11.85 6.29 -0.51
CA MET A 55 -12.04 4.83 -0.42
C MET A 55 -10.83 4.14 0.22
N HIS A 56 -11.09 3.15 1.07
CA HIS A 56 -10.02 2.39 1.74
C HIS A 56 -9.17 1.60 0.72
N ILE A 57 -7.85 1.57 0.93
CA ILE A 57 -6.85 1.00 0.02
C ILE A 57 -7.17 -0.45 -0.39
N ARG A 58 -7.70 -1.24 0.54
CA ARG A 58 -8.09 -2.64 0.30
C ARG A 58 -9.14 -2.81 -0.81
N ASN A 59 -10.13 -1.93 -0.87
CA ASN A 59 -11.22 -2.02 -1.86
C ASN A 59 -10.78 -1.42 -3.19
N VAL A 60 -10.12 -0.26 -3.11
CA VAL A 60 -9.55 0.44 -4.27
C VAL A 60 -8.61 -0.47 -5.04
N LEU A 61 -7.72 -1.17 -4.33
CA LEU A 61 -6.72 -2.01 -4.96
C LEU A 61 -7.35 -3.17 -5.73
N VAL A 62 -8.42 -3.78 -5.21
CA VAL A 62 -9.13 -4.86 -5.91
C VAL A 62 -9.76 -4.33 -7.21
N ILE A 63 -10.46 -3.20 -7.13
CA ILE A 63 -11.10 -2.58 -8.30
C ILE A 63 -10.05 -2.22 -9.36
N LEU A 64 -8.98 -1.55 -8.95
CA LEU A 64 -7.91 -1.15 -9.87
C LEU A 64 -7.17 -2.34 -10.46
N THR A 65 -7.00 -3.44 -9.71
CA THR A 65 -6.40 -4.67 -10.22
C THR A 65 -7.26 -5.30 -11.31
N VAL A 66 -8.59 -5.28 -11.15
CA VAL A 66 -9.53 -5.76 -12.19
C VAL A 66 -9.44 -4.87 -13.43
N ILE A 67 -9.47 -3.54 -13.26
CA ILE A 67 -9.30 -2.60 -14.38
C ILE A 67 -7.97 -2.85 -15.10
N LYS A 68 -6.87 -3.01 -14.35
CA LYS A 68 -5.55 -3.35 -14.88
C LYS A 68 -5.58 -4.63 -15.71
N THR A 69 -6.18 -5.71 -15.20
CA THR A 69 -6.24 -6.98 -15.94
C THR A 69 -6.96 -6.84 -17.27
N ILE A 70 -8.05 -6.07 -17.31
CA ILE A 70 -8.82 -5.82 -18.53
C ILE A 70 -8.00 -4.98 -19.52
N LEU A 71 -7.35 -3.91 -19.05
CA LEU A 71 -6.51 -3.04 -19.87
C LEU A 71 -5.33 -3.79 -20.48
N VAL A 72 -4.61 -4.58 -19.67
CA VAL A 72 -3.47 -5.39 -20.16
C VAL A 72 -3.95 -6.46 -21.13
N PHE A 73 -5.09 -7.10 -20.88
CA PHE A 73 -5.67 -8.07 -21.80
C PHE A 73 -6.01 -7.44 -23.15
N ALA A 74 -6.69 -6.28 -23.15
CA ALA A 74 -7.04 -5.56 -24.36
C ALA A 74 -5.80 -5.12 -25.15
N PHE A 75 -4.78 -4.61 -24.46
CA PHE A 75 -3.51 -4.20 -25.06
C PHE A 75 -2.80 -5.38 -25.73
N LEU A 76 -2.67 -6.50 -25.03
CA LEU A 76 -2.02 -7.70 -25.58
C LEU A 76 -2.83 -8.31 -26.73
N LEU A 77 -4.16 -8.28 -26.67
CA LEU A 77 -5.00 -8.75 -27.78
C LEU A 77 -4.76 -7.96 -29.06
N LEU A 78 -4.70 -6.62 -28.97
CA LEU A 78 -4.40 -5.77 -30.12
C LEU A 78 -3.03 -6.12 -30.70
N GLN A 79 -2.02 -6.27 -29.85
CA GLN A 79 -0.67 -6.61 -30.27
C GLN A 79 -0.59 -7.99 -30.95
N VAL A 80 -1.35 -8.98 -30.47
CA VAL A 80 -1.44 -10.31 -31.08
C VAL A 80 -2.19 -10.28 -32.42
N MET A 81 -3.22 -9.45 -32.55
CA MET A 81 -3.92 -9.26 -33.82
C MET A 81 -3.01 -8.63 -34.88
N ASP A 82 -2.11 -7.74 -34.48
CA ASP A 82 -1.15 -7.10 -35.38
C ASP A 82 0.04 -8.02 -35.72
N THR A 83 0.35 -9.01 -34.87
CA THR A 83 1.43 -9.97 -35.10
C THR A 83 0.91 -11.32 -35.57
N GLU A 84 0.98 -11.60 -36.88
CA GLU A 84 0.68 -12.93 -37.46
C GLU A 84 1.67 -14.05 -37.04
N SER A 85 2.54 -13.79 -36.06
CA SER A 85 3.58 -14.71 -35.62
C SER A 85 3.15 -15.54 -34.41
N LEU A 86 3.34 -16.86 -34.51
CA LEU A 86 3.12 -17.79 -33.39
C LEU A 86 3.92 -17.39 -32.14
N LEU A 87 5.14 -16.90 -32.33
CA LEU A 87 6.03 -16.46 -31.25
C LEU A 87 5.47 -15.24 -30.50
N GLY A 88 4.86 -14.29 -31.21
CA GLY A 88 4.18 -13.13 -30.61
C GLY A 88 2.97 -13.52 -29.78
N ALA A 89 2.16 -14.48 -30.27
CA ALA A 89 1.03 -15.00 -29.50
C ALA A 89 1.48 -15.71 -28.21
N PHE A 90 2.55 -16.52 -28.27
CA PHE A 90 3.09 -17.19 -27.09
C PHE A 90 3.68 -16.20 -26.06
N SER A 91 4.42 -15.19 -26.52
CA SER A 91 5.00 -14.18 -25.63
C SER A 91 3.92 -13.34 -24.95
N ALA A 92 2.89 -12.91 -25.68
CA ALA A 92 1.75 -12.18 -25.13
C ALA A 92 1.01 -13.01 -24.08
N THR A 93 0.77 -14.29 -24.35
CA THR A 93 0.13 -15.20 -23.38
C THR A 93 0.96 -15.36 -22.11
N PHE A 94 2.28 -15.51 -22.24
CA PHE A 94 3.19 -15.61 -21.10
C PHE A 94 3.19 -14.34 -20.24
N VAL A 95 3.24 -13.16 -20.88
CA VAL A 95 3.14 -11.86 -20.20
C VAL A 95 1.81 -11.75 -19.47
N PHE A 96 0.69 -12.10 -20.12
CA PHE A 96 -0.64 -12.06 -19.51
C PHE A 96 -0.75 -12.97 -18.27
N LEU A 97 -0.24 -14.20 -18.36
CA LEU A 97 -0.23 -15.13 -17.22
C LEU A 97 0.61 -14.60 -16.06
N THR A 98 1.78 -14.02 -16.35
CA THR A 98 2.67 -13.44 -15.34
C THR A 98 1.99 -12.26 -14.62
N VAL A 99 1.29 -11.40 -15.37
CA VAL A 99 0.51 -10.30 -14.80
C VAL A 99 -0.67 -10.83 -13.97
N CYS A 100 -1.38 -11.85 -14.43
CA CYS A 100 -2.47 -12.46 -13.67
C CYS A 100 -1.99 -13.06 -12.34
N ILE A 101 -0.90 -13.84 -12.36
CA ILE A 101 -0.35 -14.46 -11.15
C ILE A 101 0.07 -13.40 -10.14
N THR A 102 0.79 -12.37 -10.58
CA THR A 102 1.25 -11.28 -9.70
C THR A 102 0.10 -10.45 -9.15
N ASN A 103 -0.96 -10.22 -9.92
CA ASN A 103 -2.19 -9.59 -9.46
C ASN A 103 -2.92 -10.42 -8.38
N VAL A 104 -3.00 -11.73 -8.55
CA VAL A 104 -3.58 -12.64 -7.54
C VAL A 104 -2.74 -12.60 -6.26
N LEU A 105 -1.41 -12.65 -6.36
CA LEU A 105 -0.51 -12.53 -5.22
C LEU A 105 -0.67 -11.18 -4.51
N LEU A 106 -0.81 -10.09 -5.26
CA LEU A 106 -1.06 -8.76 -4.70
C LEU A 106 -2.35 -8.73 -3.87
N VAL A 107 -3.46 -9.20 -4.45
CA VAL A 107 -4.76 -9.23 -3.74
C VAL A 107 -4.69 -10.15 -2.51
N ALA A 108 -4.05 -11.31 -2.64
CA ALA A 108 -3.84 -12.23 -1.53
C ALA A 108 -2.98 -11.59 -0.43
N GLY A 109 -1.91 -10.88 -0.79
CA GLY A 109 -1.03 -10.17 0.14
C GLY A 109 -1.75 -9.13 0.97
N VAL A 110 -2.60 -8.33 0.34
CA VAL A 110 -3.42 -7.33 1.06
C VAL A 110 -4.49 -7.97 1.93
N ARG A 111 -5.14 -9.06 1.47
CA ARG A 111 -6.14 -9.79 2.25
C ARG A 111 -5.53 -10.49 3.47
N LEU A 112 -4.35 -11.09 3.31
CA LEU A 112 -3.64 -11.82 4.36
C LEU A 112 -2.76 -10.90 5.23
N LYS A 113 -2.70 -9.59 4.92
CA LYS A 113 -1.82 -8.61 5.56
C LYS A 113 -0.36 -9.06 5.62
N ARG A 114 0.13 -9.65 4.51
CA ARG A 114 1.50 -10.20 4.36
C ARG A 114 2.22 -9.49 3.21
N TYR A 115 3.23 -8.68 3.53
CA TYR A 115 3.95 -7.88 2.56
C TYR A 115 4.80 -8.71 1.58
N ILE A 116 5.20 -9.93 1.94
CA ILE A 116 6.01 -10.83 1.09
C ILE A 116 5.33 -11.07 -0.28
N PHE A 117 4.01 -11.13 -0.31
CA PHE A 117 3.26 -11.33 -1.55
C PHE A 117 3.15 -10.08 -2.44
N LEU A 118 3.51 -8.89 -1.93
CA LEU A 118 3.55 -7.65 -2.72
C LEU A 118 4.86 -7.54 -3.52
N ILE A 119 5.93 -8.20 -3.08
CA ILE A 119 7.26 -8.11 -3.71
C ILE A 119 7.24 -8.57 -5.18
N PRO A 120 6.67 -9.74 -5.54
CA PRO A 120 6.64 -10.18 -6.93
C PRO A 120 5.89 -9.20 -7.84
N TYR A 121 4.84 -8.57 -7.31
CA TYR A 121 4.09 -7.55 -8.04
C TYR A 121 4.94 -6.31 -8.32
N PHE A 122 5.67 -5.79 -7.32
CA PHE A 122 6.56 -4.64 -7.51
C PHE A 122 7.60 -4.91 -8.60
N THR A 123 8.26 -6.08 -8.55
CA THR A 123 9.28 -6.44 -9.53
C THR A 123 8.70 -6.49 -10.95
N VAL A 124 7.57 -7.17 -11.13
CA VAL A 124 6.94 -7.28 -12.46
C VAL A 124 6.39 -5.93 -12.94
N CYS A 125 5.82 -5.11 -12.06
CA CYS A 125 5.34 -3.77 -12.40
C CYS A 125 6.47 -2.86 -12.89
N VAL A 126 7.62 -2.82 -12.19
CA VAL A 126 8.77 -2.01 -12.61
C VAL A 126 9.34 -2.49 -13.95
N LEU A 127 9.49 -3.81 -14.15
CA LEU A 127 9.94 -4.37 -15.42
C LEU A 127 8.96 -4.05 -16.55
N PHE A 128 7.66 -4.15 -16.28
CA PHE A 128 6.61 -3.86 -17.27
C PHE A 128 6.61 -2.37 -17.68
N ILE A 129 6.74 -1.44 -16.72
CA ILE A 129 6.89 -0.01 -17.00
C ILE A 129 8.11 0.24 -17.89
N PHE A 130 9.24 -0.39 -17.58
CA PHE A 130 10.45 -0.25 -18.38
C PHE A 130 10.25 -0.72 -19.83
N VAL A 131 9.60 -1.88 -20.03
CA VAL A 131 9.27 -2.40 -21.36
C VAL A 131 8.32 -1.46 -22.11
N LEU A 132 7.28 -0.92 -21.46
CA LEU A 132 6.36 0.02 -22.09
C LEU A 132 7.06 1.32 -22.52
N ILE A 133 7.99 1.83 -21.71
CA ILE A 133 8.79 3.02 -22.06
C ILE A 133 9.68 2.74 -23.27
N LEU A 134 10.31 1.56 -23.33
CA LEU A 134 11.10 1.17 -24.50
C LEU A 134 10.24 1.08 -25.76
N HIS A 135 9.05 0.48 -25.65
CA HIS A 135 8.10 0.39 -26.77
C HIS A 135 7.69 1.80 -27.25
N LEU A 136 7.34 2.69 -26.32
CA LEU A 136 6.99 4.08 -26.64
C LEU A 136 8.14 4.81 -27.35
N PHE A 137 9.37 4.56 -26.94
CA PHE A 137 10.54 5.17 -27.56
C PHE A 137 10.76 4.66 -28.99
N VAL A 138 10.61 3.36 -29.21
CA VAL A 138 10.71 2.76 -30.56
C VAL A 138 9.61 3.32 -31.47
N ASP A 139 8.35 3.31 -31.03
CA ASP A 139 7.23 3.82 -31.82
C ASP A 139 7.38 5.31 -32.15
N PHE A 140 7.94 6.09 -31.22
CA PHE A 140 8.22 7.51 -31.43
C PHE A 140 9.33 7.73 -32.48
N LEU A 141 10.39 6.91 -32.47
CA LEU A 141 11.45 6.96 -33.49
C LEU A 141 10.92 6.59 -34.87
N ASP A 142 10.09 5.56 -34.97
CA ASP A 142 9.51 5.13 -36.24
C ASP A 142 8.54 6.19 -36.78
N THR A 143 7.75 6.82 -35.91
CA THR A 143 6.87 7.95 -36.28
C THR A 143 7.66 9.17 -36.72
N ALA A 144 8.83 9.44 -36.13
CA ALA A 144 9.68 10.57 -36.52
C ALA A 144 10.45 10.32 -37.83
N ASN A 145 10.71 9.05 -38.14
CA ASN A 145 11.43 8.64 -39.35
C ASN A 145 10.51 8.44 -40.56
N SER A 146 9.20 8.23 -40.36
CA SER A 146 8.25 8.17 -41.46
C SER A 146 8.07 9.56 -42.09
N LYS A 147 8.26 9.63 -43.41
CA LYS A 147 8.13 10.87 -44.20
C LYS A 147 6.68 11.23 -44.55
N ASP A 148 5.74 10.39 -44.17
CA ASP A 148 4.35 10.50 -44.58
C ASP A 148 3.52 11.25 -43.53
N THR A 149 2.60 12.06 -44.06
CA THR A 149 1.62 12.91 -43.38
C THR A 149 1.14 12.33 -42.05
N VAL A 150 1.22 13.13 -41.00
CA VAL A 150 0.71 12.87 -39.63
C VAL A 150 -0.63 12.10 -39.66
N GLU A 151 -0.56 10.77 -39.67
CA GLU A 151 -1.75 9.94 -39.56
C GLU A 151 -2.20 9.93 -38.10
N ILE A 152 -3.51 10.05 -37.87
CA ILE A 152 -4.09 10.14 -36.51
C ILE A 152 -3.89 8.83 -35.72
N LEU A 153 -3.77 7.70 -36.43
CA LEU A 153 -3.69 6.36 -35.85
C LEU A 153 -2.41 6.10 -35.02
N PRO A 154 -1.18 6.37 -35.51
CA PRO A 154 0.04 6.22 -34.70
C PRO A 154 0.10 7.17 -33.50
N ILE A 155 -0.45 8.39 -33.63
CA ILE A 155 -0.55 9.32 -32.49
C ILE A 155 -1.46 8.73 -31.40
N LEU A 156 -2.62 8.19 -31.79
CA LEU A 156 -3.55 7.58 -30.84
C LEU A 156 -2.92 6.38 -30.12
N HIS A 157 -2.18 5.53 -30.85
CA HIS A 157 -1.44 4.41 -30.25
C HIS A 157 -0.45 4.88 -29.17
N ASN A 158 0.36 5.89 -29.48
CA ASN A 158 1.32 6.46 -28.54
C ASN A 158 0.65 7.08 -27.30
N VAL A 159 -0.51 7.73 -27.47
CA VAL A 159 -1.29 8.30 -26.35
C VAL A 159 -1.83 7.19 -25.44
N VAL A 160 -2.34 6.09 -26.01
CA VAL A 160 -2.82 4.93 -25.23
C VAL A 160 -1.67 4.29 -24.47
N LEU A 161 -0.50 4.14 -25.09
CA LEU A 161 0.69 3.58 -24.46
C LEU A 161 1.19 4.47 -23.31
N LEU A 162 1.19 5.79 -23.50
CA LEU A 162 1.51 6.76 -22.44
C LEU A 162 0.50 6.67 -21.28
N PHE A 163 -0.80 6.56 -21.57
CA PHE A 163 -1.83 6.36 -20.56
C PHE A 163 -1.60 5.08 -19.75
N MET A 164 -1.22 3.97 -20.41
CA MET A 164 -0.87 2.71 -19.74
C MET A 164 0.33 2.88 -18.80
N ILE A 165 1.37 3.60 -19.21
CA ILE A 165 2.53 3.90 -18.36
C ILE A 165 2.11 4.72 -17.13
N CYS A 166 1.34 5.80 -17.33
CA CYS A 166 0.84 6.62 -16.23
C CYS A 166 -0.03 5.81 -15.26
N PHE A 167 -0.88 4.93 -15.78
CA PHE A 167 -1.72 4.04 -14.99
C PHE A 167 -0.88 3.04 -14.17
N GLU A 168 0.17 2.46 -14.74
CA GLU A 168 1.09 1.58 -14.02
C GLU A 168 1.86 2.30 -12.89
N ILE A 169 2.33 3.52 -13.13
CA ILE A 169 2.96 4.36 -12.10
C ILE A 169 1.97 4.67 -10.97
N TYR A 170 0.72 4.98 -11.32
CA TYR A 170 -0.34 5.18 -10.34
C TYR A 170 -0.61 3.91 -9.53
N MET A 171 -0.69 2.75 -10.18
CA MET A 171 -0.83 1.45 -9.50
C MET A 171 0.31 1.20 -8.52
N LEU A 172 1.56 1.45 -8.92
CA LEU A 172 2.72 1.30 -8.05
C LEU A 172 2.62 2.19 -6.80
N SER A 173 2.12 3.42 -6.95
CA SER A 173 1.88 4.35 -5.84
C SER A 173 0.79 3.83 -4.88
N VAL A 174 -0.30 3.25 -5.42
CA VAL A 174 -1.37 2.65 -4.61
C VAL A 174 -0.85 1.40 -3.86
N VAL A 175 -0.09 0.54 -4.53
CA VAL A 175 0.50 -0.65 -3.89
C VAL A 175 1.51 -0.27 -2.82
N TRP A 176 2.28 0.80 -3.01
CA TRP A 176 3.15 1.36 -1.99
C TRP A 176 2.39 1.73 -0.72
N ARG A 177 1.24 2.40 -0.85
CA ARG A 177 0.38 2.69 0.31
C ARG A 177 -0.17 1.43 0.96
N ALA A 178 -0.52 0.42 0.17
CA ALA A 178 -0.95 -0.87 0.70
C ALA A 178 0.17 -1.59 1.47
N PHE A 179 1.43 -1.44 1.01
CA PHE A 179 2.60 -1.94 1.71
C PHE A 179 2.78 -1.26 3.07
N VAL A 180 2.75 0.08 3.12
CA VAL A 180 2.83 0.86 4.37
C VAL A 180 1.73 0.42 5.35
N TYR A 181 0.49 0.34 4.89
CA TYR A 181 -0.65 -0.15 5.67
C TYR A 181 -0.40 -1.54 6.29
N ILE A 182 0.17 -2.47 5.53
CA ILE A 182 0.48 -3.82 6.02
C ILE A 182 1.62 -3.79 7.04
N CYS A 183 2.63 -2.95 6.82
CA CYS A 183 3.76 -2.78 7.72
C CYS A 183 3.31 -2.20 9.07
N ASP A 184 2.50 -1.15 9.06
CA ASP A 184 2.00 -0.51 10.27
C ASP A 184 1.11 -1.47 11.08
N PHE A 185 0.23 -2.20 10.40
CA PHE A 185 -0.58 -3.25 11.04
C PHE A 185 0.28 -4.35 11.69
N ASN A 186 1.33 -4.79 10.99
CA ASN A 186 2.21 -5.84 11.52
C ASN A 186 3.09 -5.32 12.67
N MET A 187 3.50 -4.06 12.65
CA MET A 187 4.26 -3.42 13.73
C MET A 187 3.40 -3.34 15.00
N GLN A 188 2.16 -2.86 14.92
CA GLN A 188 1.26 -2.83 16.08
C GLN A 188 1.09 -4.23 16.68
N ARG A 189 0.86 -5.23 15.83
CA ARG A 189 0.71 -6.62 16.28
C ARG A 189 1.97 -7.18 16.94
N GLN A 190 3.16 -6.73 16.53
CA GLN A 190 4.42 -7.09 17.19
C GLN A 190 4.54 -6.43 18.56
N ILE A 191 4.20 -5.14 18.65
CA ILE A 191 4.22 -4.37 19.90
C ILE A 191 3.29 -5.01 20.95
N GLU A 192 2.05 -5.32 20.57
CA GLU A 192 1.09 -5.99 21.47
C GLU A 192 1.60 -7.33 22.00
N LYS A 193 2.29 -8.11 21.16
CA LYS A 193 2.88 -9.39 21.59
C LYS A 193 4.02 -9.18 22.58
N ILE A 194 4.87 -8.19 22.34
CA ILE A 194 5.98 -7.84 23.24
C ILE A 194 5.42 -7.35 24.57
N GLU A 195 4.38 -6.52 24.56
CA GLU A 195 3.75 -6.01 25.77
C GLU A 195 3.08 -7.12 26.58
N LYS A 196 2.33 -8.02 25.94
CA LYS A 196 1.78 -9.22 26.59
C LYS A 196 2.85 -10.12 27.19
N LYS A 197 3.98 -10.29 26.50
CA LYS A 197 5.11 -11.08 27.02
C LYS A 197 5.73 -10.39 28.25
N LYS A 198 5.90 -9.07 28.21
CA LYS A 198 6.40 -8.28 29.34
C LYS A 198 5.46 -8.34 30.55
N SER A 199 4.15 -8.24 30.35
CA SER A 199 3.18 -8.32 31.44
C SER A 199 3.11 -9.71 32.07
N MET A 200 3.21 -10.78 31.27
CA MET A 200 3.32 -12.16 31.79
C MET A 200 4.58 -12.36 32.63
N VAL A 201 5.73 -11.89 32.17
CA VAL A 201 7.00 -11.98 32.92
C VAL A 201 6.91 -11.18 34.21
N ARG A 202 6.39 -9.95 34.17
CA ARG A 202 6.21 -9.12 35.36
C ARG A 202 5.27 -9.76 36.37
N SER A 203 4.12 -10.28 35.91
CA SER A 203 3.18 -11.02 36.77
C SER A 203 3.82 -12.24 37.41
N SER A 204 4.71 -12.96 36.71
CA SER A 204 5.44 -14.09 37.28
C SER A 204 6.38 -13.65 38.41
N PHE A 205 7.08 -12.52 38.23
CA PHE A 205 7.93 -11.97 39.29
C PHE A 205 7.12 -11.48 40.49
N ASP A 206 6.00 -10.78 40.25
CA ASP A 206 5.13 -10.29 41.33
C ASP A 206 4.60 -11.45 42.20
N ILE A 207 4.22 -12.58 41.58
CA ILE A 207 3.80 -13.80 42.29
C ILE A 207 4.94 -14.38 43.15
N GLU A 208 6.17 -14.42 42.63
CA GLU A 208 7.33 -14.94 43.35
C GLU A 208 7.69 -14.05 44.55
N TYR A 209 7.65 -12.73 44.38
CA TYR A 209 7.86 -11.77 45.47
C TYR A 209 6.80 -11.89 46.57
N ASP A 210 5.52 -12.05 46.20
CA ASP A 210 4.44 -12.21 47.18
C ASP A 210 4.55 -13.53 47.95
N LEU A 211 5.00 -14.62 47.30
CA LEU A 211 5.29 -15.89 47.96
C LEU A 211 6.39 -15.74 49.01
N VAL A 212 7.53 -15.16 48.64
CA VAL A 212 8.67 -14.94 49.55
C VAL A 212 8.26 -14.03 50.72
N ARG A 213 7.55 -12.93 50.44
CA ARG A 213 7.03 -12.03 51.47
C ARG A 213 6.13 -12.76 52.47
N ASN A 214 5.22 -13.59 51.98
CA ASN A 214 4.30 -14.35 52.84
C ASN A 214 5.02 -15.38 53.71
N GLU A 215 6.11 -15.99 53.23
CA GLU A 215 6.94 -16.88 54.05
C GLU A 215 7.69 -16.13 55.15
N ILE A 216 8.27 -14.97 54.86
CA ILE A 216 8.96 -14.14 55.86
C ILE A 216 7.99 -13.71 56.96
N ILE A 217 6.81 -13.20 56.60
CA ILE A 217 5.77 -12.82 57.58
C ILE A 217 5.37 -14.01 58.44
N ARG A 218 5.19 -15.19 57.84
CA ARG A 218 4.84 -16.41 58.58
C ARG A 218 5.94 -16.85 59.54
N ALA A 219 7.21 -16.68 59.17
CA ALA A 219 8.35 -16.97 60.02
C ALA A 219 8.43 -16.00 61.21
N GLU A 220 8.23 -14.69 60.98
CA GLU A 220 8.23 -13.67 62.03
C GLU A 220 7.10 -13.86 63.05
N VAL A 221 5.89 -14.23 62.59
CA VAL A 221 4.76 -14.54 63.49
C VAL A 221 5.09 -15.73 64.39
N LYS A 222 5.71 -16.78 63.85
CA LYS A 222 6.11 -17.97 64.61
C LYS A 222 7.22 -17.72 65.63
N THR A 223 8.08 -16.73 65.40
CA THR A 223 9.14 -16.37 66.36
C THR A 223 8.66 -15.46 67.49
N ASN A 224 7.47 -14.88 67.37
CA ASN A 224 6.87 -13.99 68.36
C ASN A 224 5.77 -14.66 69.22
N GLU A 225 5.52 -15.96 69.00
CA GLU A 225 4.75 -16.85 69.90
C GLU A 225 5.70 -17.64 70.82
#